data_AF-A0A960BXD3-F1
#
_entry.id   AF-A0A960BXD3-F1
#
_cell.length_a   1.000
_cell.length_b   1.000
_cell.length_c   1.000
_cell.angle_alpha   90.00
_cell.angle_beta   90.00
_cell.angle_gamma   90.00
#
_symmetry.space_group_name_H-M   'P 1'
#
loop_
_entity.id
_entity.type
_entity.pdbx_description
1 polymer ?
#
loop_
_entity_poly.entity_id
_entity_poly.type
_entity_poly.pdbx_seq_one_letter_code
_entity_poly.pdbx_strand_id
1 'polypeptide(L)' 'MSVTVDLPPATLARLEAEASRRGVGIDIVIAELAETLPAPTGPATTGHRFAFAGVAASGDGTLSECYKAIRRDEFGS' A
#
# COMPACT_ATOMS: atom_id res chain seq x y z
N MET A 1 14.14 -14.14 -22.29
CA MET A 1 12.71 -14.52 -22.16
C MET A 1 11.89 -13.31 -22.56
N SER A 2 10.95 -13.43 -23.49
CA SER A 2 10.12 -12.31 -23.99
C SER A 2 8.69 -12.47 -23.48
N VAL A 3 8.09 -11.38 -23.02
CA VAL A 3 6.70 -11.35 -22.54
C VAL A 3 5.91 -10.37 -23.42
N THR A 4 4.73 -10.78 -23.84
CA THR A 4 3.80 -9.92 -24.57
C THR A 4 2.71 -9.46 -23.62
N VAL A 5 2.48 -8.15 -23.55
CA VAL A 5 1.47 -7.53 -22.67
C VAL A 5 0.52 -6.72 -23.54
N ASP A 6 -0.77 -6.99 -23.42
CA ASP A 6 -1.80 -6.16 -24.05
C ASP A 6 -2.08 -4.95 -23.17
N LEU A 7 -1.97 -3.76 -23.75
CA LEU A 7 -2.10 -2.49 -23.04
C LEU A 7 -3.14 -1.60 -23.74
N PRO A 8 -4.03 -0.96 -22.96
CA PRO A 8 -4.90 0.07 -23.52
C PRO A 8 -4.06 1.19 -24.16
N PRO A 9 -4.54 1.79 -25.27
CA PRO A 9 -3.77 2.77 -26.04
C PRO A 9 -3.37 4.00 -25.21
N ALA A 10 -4.23 4.43 -24.27
CA ALA A 10 -3.91 5.53 -23.36
C ALA A 10 -2.76 5.20 -22.39
N THR A 11 -2.63 3.93 -21.97
CA THR A 11 -1.56 3.48 -21.08
C THR A 11 -0.23 3.42 -21.83
N LEU A 12 -0.24 2.90 -23.06
CA LEU A 12 0.92 2.86 -23.93
C LEU A 12 1.45 4.27 -24.23
N ALA A 13 0.57 5.22 -24.57
CA ALA A 13 0.97 6.61 -24.81
C ALA A 13 1.62 7.27 -23.58
N ARG A 14 1.19 6.92 -22.37
CA ARG A 14 1.82 7.41 -21.13
C ARG A 14 3.22 6.83 -20.92
N LEU A 15 3.40 5.54 -21.21
CA LEU A 15 4.72 4.91 -21.12
C LEU A 15 5.69 5.50 -22.16
N GLU A 16 5.22 5.77 -23.37
CA GLU A 16 6.01 6.45 -24.42
C GLU A 16 6.42 7.87 -24.02
N ALA A 17 5.49 8.64 -23.44
CA ALA A 17 5.79 9.98 -22.95
C ALA A 17 6.82 9.95 -21.82
N GLU A 18 6.73 8.98 -20.92
CA GLU A 18 7.66 8.80 -19.81
C GLU A 18 9.06 8.41 -20.29
N ALA A 19 9.13 7.45 -21.21
CA ALA A 19 10.35 7.01 -21.87
C ALA A 19 11.03 8.19 -22.58
N SER A 20 10.26 8.98 -23.34
CA SER A 20 10.74 10.18 -24.04
C SER A 20 11.26 11.25 -23.07
N ARG A 21 10.56 11.49 -21.95
CA ARG A 21 10.97 12.47 -20.94
C ARG A 21 12.31 12.12 -20.31
N ARG A 22 12.58 10.83 -20.10
CA ARG A 22 13.80 10.32 -19.46
C ARG A 22 14.92 9.99 -20.46
N GLY A 23 14.62 9.94 -21.76
CA GLY A 23 15.57 9.53 -22.80
C GLY A 23 15.93 8.05 -22.73
N VAL A 24 15.04 7.20 -22.21
CA VAL A 24 15.24 5.75 -22.07
C VAL A 24 14.22 4.97 -22.88
N GLY A 25 14.43 3.66 -23.04
CA GLY A 25 13.48 2.76 -23.69
C GLY A 25 12.24 2.47 -22.81
N ILE A 26 11.12 2.12 -23.46
CA ILE A 26 9.87 1.74 -22.79
C ILE A 26 10.05 0.50 -21.90
N ASP A 27 10.91 -0.43 -22.33
CA ASP A 27 11.27 -1.64 -21.61
C ASP A 27 11.91 -1.34 -20.24
N ILE A 28 12.77 -0.33 -20.16
CA ILE A 28 13.37 0.12 -18.89
C ILE A 28 12.31 0.68 -17.96
N VAL A 29 11.41 1.53 -18.47
CA VAL A 29 10.30 2.08 -17.68
C VAL A 29 9.38 0.97 -17.15
N ILE A 30 9.08 -0.04 -17.97
CA ILE A 30 8.26 -1.19 -17.57
C ILE A 30 8.98 -2.04 -16.52
N ALA A 31 10.29 -2.28 -16.69
CA ALA A 31 11.08 -3.04 -15.72
C ALA A 31 11.12 -2.36 -14.35
N GLU A 32 11.41 -1.05 -14.31
CA GLU A 32 11.39 -0.26 -13.07
C GLU A 32 9.99 -0.29 -12.42
N LEU A 33 8.92 -0.16 -13.21
CA LEU A 33 7.56 -0.24 -12.68
C LEU A 33 7.26 -1.63 -12.10
N ALA A 34 7.71 -2.69 -12.78
CA ALA A 34 7.53 -4.06 -12.32
C ALA A 34 8.24 -4.34 -10.98
N GLU A 35 9.40 -3.73 -10.74
CA GLU A 35 10.12 -3.82 -9.45
C GLU A 35 9.34 -3.20 -8.28
N THR A 36 8.47 -2.21 -8.56
CA THR A 36 7.61 -1.61 -7.53
C THR A 36 6.37 -2.45 -7.19
N LEU A 37 6.03 -3.41 -8.04
CA LEU A 37 4.86 -4.26 -7.80
C LEU A 37 5.15 -5.20 -6.62
N PRO A 38 4.17 -5.40 -5.72
CA PRO A 38 4.34 -6.37 -4.66
C PRO A 38 4.63 -7.74 -5.30
N ALA A 39 5.62 -8.45 -4.75
CA ALA A 39 5.89 -9.81 -5.15
C ALA A 39 4.57 -10.61 -5.12
N PRO A 40 4.30 -11.46 -6.12
CA PRO A 40 3.12 -12.31 -6.11
C PRO A 40 3.21 -13.17 -4.87
N THR A 41 2.47 -12.78 -3.84
CA THR A 41 2.37 -13.54 -2.61
C THR A 41 1.70 -14.85 -3.01
N GLY A 42 2.37 -15.97 -2.70
CA GLY A 42 1.71 -17.28 -2.64
C GLY A 42 0.46 -17.22 -1.74
N PRO A 43 -0.34 -18.29 -1.69
CA PRO A 43 -1.72 -18.27 -1.22
C PRO A 43 -1.87 -17.41 0.05
N ALA A 44 -2.71 -16.38 -0.07
CA ALA A 44 -2.92 -15.33 0.91
C ALA A 44 -2.82 -15.86 2.34
N THR A 45 -1.69 -15.59 3.01
CA THR A 45 -1.59 -15.82 4.45
C THR A 45 -2.53 -14.82 5.09
N THR A 46 -3.68 -15.32 5.51
CA THR A 46 -4.58 -14.67 6.45
C THR A 46 -3.79 -14.01 7.58
N GLY A 47 -3.93 -12.70 7.71
CA GLY A 47 -3.50 -11.96 8.90
C GLY A 47 -2.43 -10.94 8.61
N HIS A 48 -2.81 -9.78 8.08
CA HIS A 48 -2.70 -8.49 8.77
C HIS A 48 -3.45 -7.49 7.91
N ARG A 49 -4.74 -7.30 8.25
CA ARG A 49 -5.56 -6.27 7.61
C ARG A 49 -4.94 -4.94 8.02
N PHE A 50 -4.29 -4.24 7.09
CA PHE A 50 -3.93 -2.84 7.30
C PHE A 50 -5.23 -2.06 7.43
N ALA A 51 -5.73 -1.96 8.66
CA ALA A 51 -6.88 -1.16 8.99
C ALA A 51 -6.40 0.29 9.09
N PHE A 52 -6.89 1.13 8.20
CA PHE A 52 -6.89 2.57 8.42
C PHE A 52 -7.72 2.83 9.69
N ALA A 53 -7.06 3.08 10.81
CA ALA A 53 -7.72 3.59 12.01
C ALA A 53 -7.98 5.08 11.77
N GLY A 54 -9.11 5.40 11.14
CA GLY A 54 -9.64 6.76 11.20
C GLY A 54 -9.92 7.08 12.67
N VAL A 55 -9.26 8.10 13.22
CA VAL A 55 -9.62 8.67 14.52
C VAL A 55 -10.94 9.42 14.34
N ALA A 56 -12.03 8.67 14.28
CA ALA A 56 -13.36 9.18 14.48
C ALA A 56 -13.77 8.76 15.88
N ALA A 57 -14.06 9.74 16.73
CA ALA A 57 -14.63 9.52 18.06
C ALA A 57 -16.01 8.87 17.92
N SER A 58 -16.04 7.54 17.83
CA SER A 58 -17.26 6.75 17.96
C SER A 58 -16.88 5.41 18.58
N GLY A 59 -16.67 5.44 19.88
CA GLY A 59 -16.57 4.26 20.73
C GLY A 59 -17.54 4.43 21.88
N ASP A 60 -18.16 3.35 22.32
CA ASP A 60 -19.12 3.26 23.44
C ASP A 60 -18.52 3.58 24.82
N GLY A 61 -17.39 4.29 24.87
CA GLY A 61 -16.68 4.66 26.09
C GLY A 61 -15.90 3.52 26.74
N THR A 62 -15.85 2.30 26.17
CA THR A 62 -15.01 1.24 26.75
C THR A 62 -13.55 1.40 26.35
N LEU A 63 -12.82 2.10 27.21
CA LEU A 63 -11.36 2.17 27.16
C LEU A 63 -10.74 0.79 27.47
N SER A 64 -9.60 0.50 26.83
CA SER A 64 -8.81 -0.71 27.11
C SER A 64 -8.41 -0.80 28.59
N GLU A 65 -8.38 -2.01 29.13
CA GLU A 65 -8.00 -2.29 30.53
C GLU A 65 -6.59 -1.75 30.87
N CYS A 66 -5.65 -1.76 29.91
CA CYS A 66 -4.34 -1.15 30.11
C CYS A 66 -4.43 0.37 30.34
N TYR A 67 -5.31 1.07 29.62
CA TYR A 67 -5.49 2.51 29.82
C TYR A 67 -6.14 2.80 31.19
N LYS A 68 -7.11 1.99 31.60
CA LYS A 68 -7.74 2.12 32.93
C LYS A 68 -6.74 1.89 34.06
N ALA A 69 -5.81 0.94 33.90
CA ALA A 69 -4.76 0.67 34.88
C ALA A 69 -3.82 1.87 35.04
N ILE A 70 -3.33 2.43 33.92
CA ILE A 70 -2.44 3.62 33.94
C ILE A 70 -3.14 4.82 34.59
N ARG A 71 -4.39 5.10 34.20
CA ARG A 71 -5.14 6.22 34.78
C ARG A 71 -5.40 6.05 36.28
N ARG A 72 -5.63 4.81 36.73
CA ARG A 72 -5.82 4.53 38.16
C ARG A 72 -4.53 4.76 38.94
N ASP A 73 -3.38 4.43 38.37
CA ASP A 73 -2.06 4.62 38.96
C ASP A 73 -1.66 6.11 39.01
N GLU A 74 -1.94 6.87 37.95
CA GLU A 74 -1.58 8.30 37.88
C GLU A 74 -2.54 9.24 38.63
N PHE A 75 -3.83 8.90 38.73
CA PHE A 75 -4.87 9.85 39.19
C PHE A 75 -5.82 9.29 40.27
N GLY A 76 -5.55 8.10 40.81
CA GLY A 76 -6.36 7.49 41.86
C GLY A 76 -5.96 7.96 43.27
N SER A 77 -6.62 9.00 43.78
CA SER A 77 -6.77 9.27 45.22
C SER A 77 -8.23 9.28 45.62
#